data_AF-A0A3N5FY48-F1
#
_entry.id   AF-A0A3N5FY48-F1
#
_cell.length_a   1.000
_cell.length_b   1.000
_cell.length_c   1.000
_cell.angle_alpha   90.00
_cell.angle_beta   90.00
_cell.angle_gamma   90.00
#
_symmetry.space_group_name_H-M   'P 1'
#
loop_
_entity.id
_entity.type
_entity.pdbx_description
1 polymer ?
#
loop_
_entity_poly.entity_id
_entity_poly.type
_entity_poly.pdbx_seq_one_letter_code
_entity_poly.pdbx_strand_id
1 'polypeptide(L)'
;MISPTRLLAMARKELLQLRRDTRSLLLAFVLPVFLLIIFGYAISWDVRNIKTAVLDQDRSAASRELIESLQASGYFSVSGFLARSGDIEPLLERGGAQLVLVIPPGF
;
A
#
# COMPACT_ATOMS: atom_id res chain seq x y z
N MET A 1 20.85 1.30 -46.91
CA MET A 1 19.38 1.37 -46.70
C MET A 1 18.89 -0.02 -46.32
N ILE A 2 18.36 -0.23 -45.12
CA ILE A 2 17.84 -1.52 -44.68
C ILE A 2 16.54 -1.80 -45.46
N SER A 3 16.49 -2.92 -46.18
CA SER A 3 15.31 -3.28 -46.98
C SER A 3 14.20 -3.83 -46.07
N PRO A 4 12.95 -3.34 -46.18
CA PRO A 4 11.84 -3.74 -45.32
C PRO A 4 11.50 -5.23 -45.43
N THR A 5 11.72 -5.84 -46.59
CA THR A 5 11.54 -7.29 -46.80
C THR A 5 12.57 -8.12 -46.04
N ARG A 6 13.83 -7.66 -45.94
CA ARG A 6 14.85 -8.33 -45.11
C ARG A 6 14.56 -8.22 -43.63
N LEU A 7 14.10 -7.05 -43.18
CA LEU A 7 13.69 -6.82 -41.80
C LEU A 7 12.54 -7.76 -41.40
N LEU A 8 11.51 -7.86 -42.24
CA LEU A 8 10.36 -8.71 -41.97
C LEU A 8 10.72 -10.21 -41.99
N ALA A 9 11.61 -10.63 -42.88
CA ALA A 9 12.11 -12.00 -42.92
C ALA A 9 12.90 -12.36 -41.65
N MET A 10 13.75 -11.44 -41.15
CA MET A 10 14.45 -11.62 -39.88
C MET A 10 13.49 -11.65 -38.69
N ALA A 11 12.54 -10.72 -38.62
CA ALA A 11 11.53 -10.68 -37.56
C ALA A 11 10.70 -11.99 -37.52
N ARG A 12 10.32 -12.53 -38.68
CA ARG A 12 9.61 -13.81 -38.78
C ARG A 12 10.46 -14.98 -38.27
N LYS A 13 11.76 -15.01 -38.60
CA LYS A 13 12.69 -16.04 -38.12
C LYS A 13 12.79 -16.01 -36.59
N GLU A 14 13.03 -14.83 -36.01
CA GLU A 14 13.15 -14.66 -34.56
C GLU A 14 11.84 -15.00 -33.84
N LEU A 15 10.67 -14.61 -34.39
CA LEU A 15 9.37 -14.97 -33.81
C LEU A 15 9.14 -16.48 -33.79
N LEU A 16 9.51 -17.20 -34.87
CA LEU A 16 9.42 -18.66 -34.91
C LEU A 16 10.37 -19.32 -33.91
N GLN A 17 11.57 -18.75 -33.73
CA GLN A 17 12.55 -19.23 -32.77
C GLN A 17 12.07 -19.02 -31.33
N LEU A 18 11.52 -17.84 -31.03
CA LEU A 18 10.90 -17.52 -29.75
C LEU A 18 9.70 -18.44 -29.47
N ARG A 19 8.85 -18.71 -30.46
CA ARG A 19 7.71 -19.64 -30.34
C ARG A 19 8.14 -21.05 -29.95
N ARG A 20 9.30 -21.50 -30.43
CA ARG A 20 9.83 -22.84 -30.12
C ARG A 20 10.55 -22.89 -28.77
N ASP A 21 10.98 -21.75 -28.25
CA ASP A 21 11.53 -21.62 -26.90
C ASP A 21 10.40 -21.42 -25.87
N THR A 22 9.68 -22.51 -25.59
CA THR A 22 8.54 -22.53 -24.67
C THR A 22 8.92 -22.12 -23.24
N ARG A 23 10.16 -22.36 -22.81
CA ARG A 23 10.63 -22.00 -21.46
C ARG A 23 10.78 -20.50 -21.32
N SER A 24 11.44 -19.86 -22.28
CA SER A 24 11.61 -18.41 -22.28
C SER A 24 10.27 -17.69 -22.43
N LEU A 25 9.38 -18.20 -23.29
CA LEU A 25 8.01 -17.67 -23.39
C LEU A 25 7.24 -17.81 -22.08
N LEU A 26 7.31 -18.98 -21.43
CA LEU A 26 6.63 -19.20 -20.16
C LEU A 26 7.13 -18.21 -19.10
N LEU A 27 8.45 -18.02 -18.96
CA LEU A 27 9.00 -17.04 -18.03
C LEU A 27 8.56 -15.60 -18.37
N ALA A 28 8.56 -15.23 -19.65
CA ALA A 28 8.17 -13.90 -20.11
C ALA A 28 6.72 -13.54 -19.78
N PHE A 29 5.82 -14.52 -19.65
CA PHE A 29 4.41 -14.29 -19.29
C PHE A 29 4.11 -14.59 -17.81
N VAL A 30 4.63 -15.70 -17.29
CA VAL A 30 4.35 -16.15 -15.92
C VAL A 30 4.95 -15.18 -14.90
N LEU A 31 6.17 -14.70 -15.11
CA LEU A 31 6.79 -13.78 -14.15
C LEU A 31 5.98 -12.48 -14.02
N PRO A 32 5.60 -11.76 -15.11
CA PRO A 32 4.74 -10.60 -15.00
C PRO A 32 3.35 -10.89 -14.41
N VAL A 33 2.70 -12.00 -14.79
CA VAL A 33 1.39 -12.36 -14.24
C VAL A 33 1.48 -12.66 -12.75
N PHE A 34 2.52 -13.38 -12.33
CA PHE A 34 2.76 -13.67 -10.92
C PHE A 34 3.05 -12.40 -10.12
N LEU A 35 3.85 -11.47 -10.67
CA LEU A 35 4.06 -10.15 -10.09
C LEU A 35 2.76 -9.35 -10.00
N LEU A 36 1.90 -9.39 -11.02
CA LEU A 36 0.59 -8.73 -10.99
C LEU A 36 -0.33 -9.33 -9.92
N ILE A 37 -0.30 -10.65 -9.71
CA ILE A 37 -1.07 -11.29 -8.64
C ILE A 37 -0.52 -10.88 -7.27
N ILE A 38 0.80 -10.94 -7.08
CA ILE A 38 1.44 -10.51 -5.83
C ILE A 38 1.12 -9.05 -5.56
N PHE A 39 1.39 -8.14 -6.50
CA PHE A 39 1.12 -6.71 -6.28
C PHE A 39 -0.38 -6.41 -6.22
N GLY A 40 -1.21 -7.10 -6.99
CA GLY A 40 -2.66 -6.94 -6.91
C GLY A 40 -3.25 -7.35 -5.56
N TYR A 41 -2.62 -8.32 -4.87
CA TYR A 41 -3.03 -8.76 -3.54
C TYR A 41 -2.30 -8.03 -2.40
N ALA A 42 -0.99 -7.79 -2.56
CA ALA A 42 -0.11 -7.17 -1.58
C ALA A 42 -0.21 -5.64 -1.56
N ILE A 43 -0.66 -5.01 -2.64
CA ILE A 43 -1.26 -3.67 -2.58
C ILE A 43 -2.62 -3.87 -1.94
N SER A 44 -2.56 -4.10 -0.65
CA SER A 44 -3.69 -4.18 0.23
C SER A 44 -4.45 -2.86 0.10
N TRP A 45 -5.71 -2.95 -0.32
CA TRP A 45 -6.70 -1.88 -0.17
C TRP A 45 -7.04 -1.61 1.32
N ASP A 46 -6.10 -1.89 2.23
CA ASP A 46 -6.15 -1.82 3.69
C ASP A 46 -5.77 -0.42 4.20
N VAL A 47 -6.01 0.61 3.37
CA VAL A 47 -6.05 1.99 3.85
C VAL A 47 -7.36 2.21 4.63
N ARG A 48 -8.36 1.34 4.47
CA ARG A 48 -9.63 1.37 5.19
C ARG A 48 -9.49 0.56 6.48
N ASN A 49 -9.49 1.25 7.64
CA ASN A 49 -9.33 0.73 9.00
C ASN A 49 -7.90 0.69 9.56
N ILE A 50 -7.11 1.74 9.29
CA ILE A 50 -5.87 1.98 10.03
C ILE A 50 -6.23 2.11 11.53
N LYS A 51 -5.78 1.15 12.35
CA LYS A 51 -6.02 1.18 13.80
C LYS A 51 -5.23 2.34 14.40
N THR A 52 -5.93 3.38 14.81
CA THR A 52 -5.32 4.62 15.31
C THR A 52 -5.68 4.84 16.76
N ALA A 53 -4.70 5.06 17.63
CA ALA A 53 -4.95 5.58 18.97
C ALA A 53 -4.80 7.10 19.01
N VAL A 54 -5.43 7.76 19.97
CA VAL A 54 -5.40 9.23 20.09
C VAL A 54 -4.89 9.63 21.46
N LEU A 55 -3.84 10.44 21.52
CA LEU A 55 -3.41 11.15 22.73
C LEU A 55 -3.86 12.61 22.62
N ASP A 56 -5.01 12.92 23.19
CA ASP A 56 -5.56 14.29 23.23
C ASP A 56 -5.16 15.00 24.52
N GLN A 57 -4.17 15.89 24.42
CA GLN A 57 -3.67 16.70 25.52
C GLN A 57 -4.39 18.06 25.62
N ASP A 58 -5.07 18.48 24.56
CA ASP A 58 -5.76 19.77 24.47
C ASP A 58 -7.21 19.70 24.97
N ARG A 59 -7.93 18.63 24.60
CA ARG A 59 -9.32 18.33 25.00
C ARG A 59 -10.31 19.45 24.65
N SER A 60 -9.99 20.29 23.68
CA SER A 60 -10.87 21.35 23.19
C SER A 60 -12.02 20.80 22.32
N ALA A 61 -12.88 21.69 21.85
CA ALA A 61 -13.86 21.34 20.82
C ALA A 61 -13.20 21.10 19.46
N ALA A 62 -12.14 21.86 19.15
CA ALA A 62 -11.39 21.72 17.90
C ALA A 62 -10.65 20.37 17.81
N SER A 63 -10.05 19.92 18.93
CA SER A 63 -9.41 18.59 18.98
C SER A 63 -10.42 17.47 18.70
N ARG A 64 -11.62 17.56 19.27
CA ARG A 64 -12.72 16.61 19.06
C ARG A 64 -13.23 16.61 17.63
N GLU A 65 -13.43 17.77 17.03
CA GLU A 65 -13.86 17.90 15.63
C GLU A 65 -12.83 17.27 14.67
N LEU A 66 -11.53 17.46 14.92
CA LEU A 66 -10.47 16.79 14.17
C LEU A 66 -10.59 15.26 14.27
N ILE A 67 -10.75 14.73 15.49
CA ILE A 67 -10.87 13.27 15.72
C ILE A 67 -12.11 12.70 15.01
N GLU A 68 -13.24 13.41 15.07
CA GLU A 68 -14.48 13.00 14.40
C GLU A 68 -14.33 13.03 12.88
N SER A 69 -13.70 14.07 12.32
CA SER A 69 -13.44 14.16 10.88
C SER A 69 -12.52 13.03 10.38
N LEU A 70 -11.52 12.64 11.19
CA LEU A 70 -10.64 11.51 10.90
C LEU A 70 -11.39 10.19 10.85
N GLN A 71 -12.28 9.94 11.82
CA GLN A 71 -13.14 8.75 11.80
C GLN A 71 -14.11 8.75 10.62
N ALA A 72 -14.72 9.91 10.32
CA ALA A 72 -15.69 10.06 9.23
C ALA A 72 -15.07 9.80 7.84
N SER A 73 -13.74 9.96 7.69
CA SER A 73 -13.03 9.65 6.45
C SER A 73 -13.06 8.17 6.05
N GLY A 74 -13.32 7.26 7.00
CA GLY A 74 -13.35 5.81 6.78
C GLY A 74 -11.97 5.15 6.58
N TYR A 75 -10.90 5.93 6.61
CA TYR A 75 -9.53 5.41 6.57
C TYR A 75 -9.00 5.03 7.95
N PHE A 76 -9.37 5.80 8.98
CA PHE A 76 -8.88 5.62 10.34
C PHE A 76 -9.95 5.02 11.25
N SER A 77 -9.59 3.99 12.01
CA SER A 77 -10.42 3.39 13.04
C SER A 77 -9.81 3.75 14.40
N VAL A 78 -10.45 4.67 15.13
CA VAL A 78 -9.97 5.08 16.44
C VAL A 78 -10.19 3.96 17.45
N SER A 79 -9.11 3.29 17.86
CA SER A 79 -9.15 2.11 18.72
C SER A 79 -9.09 2.45 20.22
N GLY A 80 -8.74 3.68 20.57
CA GLY A 80 -8.73 4.13 21.97
C GLY A 80 -8.03 5.46 22.19
N PHE A 81 -8.18 5.98 23.41
CA PHE A 81 -7.53 7.20 23.85
C PHE A 81 -6.42 6.89 24.84
N LEU A 82 -5.24 7.46 24.60
CA LEU A 82 -4.09 7.38 25.49
C LEU A 82 -4.14 8.53 26.49
N ALA A 83 -3.74 8.25 27.72
CA ALA A 83 -3.66 9.26 28.78
C ALA A 83 -2.27 9.91 28.87
N ARG A 84 -1.21 9.19 28.45
CA ARG A 84 0.19 9.61 28.60
C ARG A 84 1.00 9.24 27.38
N SER A 85 1.99 10.06 27.06
CA SER A 85 2.92 9.80 25.95
C SER A 85 3.74 8.52 26.15
N GLY A 86 4.00 8.11 27.40
CA GLY A 86 4.73 6.88 27.71
C GLY A 86 3.98 5.59 27.34
N ASP A 87 2.67 5.67 27.06
CA ASP A 87 1.86 4.53 26.65
C ASP A 87 1.86 4.35 25.11
N ILE A 88 2.52 5.24 24.35
CA ILE A 88 2.60 5.21 22.87
C ILE A 88 3.47 4.05 22.38
N GLU A 89 4.76 4.03 22.74
CA GLU A 89 5.71 2.97 22.34
C GLU A 89 5.15 1.56 22.63
N PRO A 90 4.71 1.24 23.87
CA PRO A 90 4.22 -0.09 24.19
C PRO A 90 2.98 -0.49 23.38
N LEU A 91 2.13 0.47 23.00
CA LEU A 91 0.93 0.20 22.21
C LEU A 91 1.27 -0.15 20.77
N LEU A 92 2.23 0.58 20.17
CA LEU A 92 2.70 0.32 18.82
C LEU A 92 3.46 -1.00 18.73
N GLU A 93 4.36 -1.28 19.69
CA GLU A 93 5.13 -2.53 19.73
C GLU A 93 4.23 -3.77 19.86
N ARG A 94 3.14 -3.67 20.64
CA ARG A 94 2.19 -4.78 20.83
C ARG A 94 1.18 -4.91 19.67
N GLY A 95 1.24 -4.02 18.68
CA GLY A 95 0.29 -3.99 17.56
C GLY A 95 -1.14 -3.61 17.97
N GLY A 96 -1.32 -2.95 19.13
CA GLY A 96 -2.62 -2.46 19.58
C GLY A 96 -3.13 -1.27 18.75
N ALA A 97 -2.21 -0.53 18.15
CA ALA A 97 -2.46 0.47 17.12
C ALA A 97 -1.32 0.42 16.08
N GLN A 98 -1.63 0.86 14.86
CA GLN A 98 -0.66 1.05 13.78
C GLN A 98 -0.13 2.50 13.75
N LEU A 99 -0.91 3.44 14.29
CA LEU A 99 -0.58 4.86 14.35
C LEU A 99 -1.12 5.46 15.65
N VAL A 100 -0.45 6.48 16.17
CA VAL A 100 -0.97 7.32 17.26
C VAL A 100 -1.05 8.77 16.80
N LEU A 101 -2.25 9.37 16.89
CA LEU A 101 -2.46 10.80 16.72
C LEU A 101 -2.18 11.50 18.04
N VAL A 102 -1.22 12.43 18.07
CA VAL A 102 -0.91 13.25 19.25
C VAL A 102 -1.40 14.67 19.01
N ILE A 103 -2.32 15.13 19.84
CA ILE A 103 -2.82 16.51 19.83
C ILE A 103 -2.18 17.23 21.02
N PRO A 104 -1.23 18.16 20.78
CA PRO A 104 -0.52 18.87 21.84
C PRO A 104 -1.45 19.90 22.52
N PRO A 105 -1.12 20.37 23.73
CA PRO A 105 -1.90 21.40 24.41
C PRO A 105 -1.87 22.73 23.62
N GLY A 106 -3.03 23.39 23.49
CA GLY A 106 -3.17 24.66 22.78
C GLY A 106 -3.35 24.54 21.26
N PHE A 107 -3.86 23.40 20.80
CA PHE A 107 -4.15 23.11 19.39
C PHE A 107 -5.28 24.00 18.82
#